data_AF-A0AAV5RW12-F1
#
_entry.id   AF-A0AAV5RW12-F1
#
_cell.length_a   1.000
_cell.length_b   1.000
_cell.length_c   1.000
_cell.angle_alpha   90.00
_cell.angle_beta   90.00
_cell.angle_gamma   90.00
#
_symmetry.space_group_name_H-M   'P 1'
#
loop_
_entity.id
_entity.type
_entity.pdbx_description
1 polymer ?
#
loop_
_entity_poly.entity_id
_entity_poly.type
_entity_poly.pdbx_seq_one_letter_code
_entity_poly.pdbx_strand_id
1 'polypeptide(L)'
;MESPELRAKVWCRVDREVSAVLSPTANASPGIPASKKYTTALVEVLLARLRELSTDLEQFAAHDTGRHSSQGSAGPTVTAADLRLWLRHSPELQRRLGLVETASLD
;
A
#
# COMPACT_ATOMS: atom_id res chain seq x y z
N MET A 1 16.85 3.42 -9.20
CA MET A 1 16.94 1.95 -9.18
C MET A 1 16.76 1.51 -7.73
N GLU A 2 15.79 0.66 -7.41
CA GLU A 2 15.58 0.21 -6.01
C GLU A 2 16.75 -0.64 -5.53
N SER A 3 17.03 -0.59 -4.23
CA SER A 3 18.09 -1.43 -3.67
C SER A 3 17.68 -2.91 -3.70
N PRO A 4 18.62 -3.84 -3.95
CA PRO A 4 18.37 -5.27 -3.83
C PRO A 4 17.79 -5.67 -2.46
N GLU A 5 18.20 -4.96 -1.41
CA GLU A 5 17.73 -5.16 -0.04
C GLU A 5 16.24 -4.84 0.13
N LEU A 6 15.76 -3.74 -0.47
CA LEU A 6 14.34 -3.38 -0.43
C LEU A 6 13.50 -4.44 -1.16
N ARG A 7 13.96 -4.86 -2.34
CA ARG A 7 13.28 -5.92 -3.11
C ARG A 7 13.21 -7.23 -2.32
N ALA A 8 14.29 -7.62 -1.63
CA ALA A 8 14.31 -8.81 -0.79
C ALA A 8 13.33 -8.71 0.39
N LYS A 9 13.25 -7.55 1.06
CA LYS A 9 12.27 -7.32 2.15
C LYS A 9 10.83 -7.43 1.66
N VAL A 10 10.51 -6.81 0.52
CA VAL A 10 9.18 -6.90 -0.10
C VAL A 10 8.88 -8.36 -0.46
N TRP A 11 9.82 -9.05 -1.10
CA TRP A 11 9.66 -10.46 -1.47
C TRP A 11 9.33 -11.33 -0.26
N CYS A 12 10.08 -11.22 0.84
CA CYS A 12 9.83 -11.98 2.06
C CYS A 12 8.45 -11.69 2.67
N ARG A 13 7.96 -10.45 2.58
CA ARG A 13 6.62 -10.10 3.06
C ARG A 13 5.54 -10.71 2.16
N VAL A 14 5.69 -10.57 0.85
CA VAL A 14 4.74 -11.10 -0.13
C VAL A 14 4.65 -12.63 -0.03
N ASP A 15 5.78 -13.32 0.09
CA ASP A 15 5.81 -14.78 0.23
C ASP A 15 5.03 -15.26 1.47
N ARG A 16 5.17 -14.55 2.59
CA ARG A 16 4.42 -14.82 3.82
C ARG A 16 2.92 -14.61 3.66
N GLU A 17 2.51 -13.49 3.05
CA GLU A 17 1.09 -13.18 2.82
C GLU A 17 0.43 -14.17 1.85
N VAL A 18 1.11 -14.47 0.75
CA VAL A 18 0.65 -15.45 -0.25
C VAL A 18 0.51 -16.82 0.39
N SER A 19 1.50 -17.24 1.20
CA SER A 19 1.43 -18.50 1.94
C SER A 19 0.28 -18.49 2.94
N ALA A 20 0.04 -17.40 3.66
CA ALA A 20 -1.04 -17.30 4.64
C ALA A 20 -2.43 -17.37 4.00
N VAL A 21 -2.61 -16.74 2.82
CA VAL A 21 -3.89 -16.72 2.10
C VAL A 21 -4.18 -18.04 1.39
N LEU A 22 -3.15 -18.72 0.86
CA LEU A 22 -3.30 -19.93 0.06
C LEU A 22 -3.11 -21.23 0.84
N SER A 23 -2.60 -21.16 2.08
CA SER A 23 -2.51 -22.33 2.95
C SER A 23 -3.91 -22.81 3.32
N PRO A 24 -4.13 -24.14 3.36
CA PRO A 24 -5.42 -24.67 3.75
C PRO A 24 -5.68 -24.31 5.22
N THR A 25 -6.80 -23.65 5.50
CA THR A 25 -7.31 -23.59 6.86
C THR A 25 -7.88 -24.97 7.20
N ALA A 26 -7.83 -25.36 8.48
CA ALA A 26 -8.14 -26.73 8.93
C ALA A 26 -9.49 -27.31 8.45
N ASN A 27 -10.41 -26.47 7.94
CA ASN A 27 -11.75 -26.84 7.46
C ASN A 27 -12.07 -26.45 6.00
N ALA A 28 -11.11 -26.00 5.18
CA ALA A 28 -11.40 -25.60 3.80
C ALA A 28 -10.32 -26.09 2.83
N SER A 29 -10.79 -26.71 1.73
CA SER A 29 -10.17 -27.08 0.44
C SER A 29 -8.66 -27.32 0.36
N PRO A 30 -8.19 -28.28 -0.48
CA PRO A 30 -6.76 -28.53 -0.64
C PRO A 30 -6.03 -27.23 -1.00
N GLY A 31 -5.10 -26.79 -0.14
CA GLY A 31 -4.39 -25.52 -0.29
C GLY A 31 -3.70 -25.44 -1.64
N ILE A 32 -3.75 -24.27 -2.27
CA ILE A 32 -3.17 -24.06 -3.59
C ILE A 32 -1.69 -23.72 -3.39
N PRO A 33 -0.74 -24.57 -3.82
CA PRO A 33 0.67 -24.25 -3.67
C PRO A 33 1.03 -23.04 -4.55
N ALA A 34 1.50 -21.95 -3.93
CA ALA A 34 2.04 -20.82 -4.66
C ALA A 34 3.40 -21.16 -5.26
N SER A 35 3.55 -20.93 -6.57
CA SER A 35 4.86 -21.06 -7.21
C SER A 35 5.76 -19.87 -6.85
N LYS A 36 7.06 -20.10 -6.70
CA LYS A 36 8.04 -19.01 -6.49
C LYS A 36 8.03 -17.98 -7.63
N LYS A 37 7.69 -18.42 -8.86
CA LYS A 37 7.53 -17.53 -10.03
C LYS A 37 6.32 -16.61 -9.90
N TYR A 38 5.26 -17.06 -9.23
CA TYR A 38 4.10 -16.21 -8.92
C TYR A 38 4.48 -15.14 -7.89
N THR A 39 5.14 -15.51 -6.79
CA THR A 39 5.65 -14.56 -5.77
C THR A 39 6.58 -13.53 -6.42
N THR A 40 7.59 -14.02 -7.15
CA THR A 40 8.13 -13.46 -8.40
C THR A 40 7.46 -12.20 -8.96
N ALA A 41 6.50 -12.49 -9.84
CA ALA A 41 5.72 -11.51 -10.58
C ALA A 41 4.92 -10.57 -9.67
N LEU A 42 4.37 -11.08 -8.56
CA LEU A 42 3.58 -10.27 -7.63
C LEU A 42 4.43 -9.18 -6.97
N VAL A 43 5.69 -9.48 -6.62
CA VAL A 43 6.64 -8.48 -6.11
C VAL A 43 6.90 -7.38 -7.13
N GLU A 44 7.05 -7.74 -8.41
CA GLU A 44 7.28 -6.74 -9.47
C GLU A 44 6.08 -5.83 -9.67
N VAL A 45 4.87 -6.39 -9.66
CA VAL A 45 3.63 -5.61 -9.72
C VAL A 45 3.52 -4.70 -8.50
N LEU A 46 3.79 -5.21 -7.30
CA LEU A 46 3.70 -4.42 -6.07
C LEU A 46 4.71 -3.27 -6.05
N LEU A 47 5.96 -3.51 -6.46
CA LEU A 47 6.96 -2.44 -6.56
C LEU A 47 6.54 -1.38 -7.57
N ALA A 48 6.01 -1.78 -8.74
CA ALA A 48 5.48 -0.83 -9.71
C ALA A 48 4.33 0.01 -9.12
N ARG A 49 3.37 -0.62 -8.44
CA ARG A 49 2.24 0.07 -7.81
C ARG A 49 2.66 0.96 -6.65
N LEU A 50 3.66 0.59 -5.87
CA LEU A 50 4.18 1.44 -4.79
C LEU A 50 4.85 2.71 -5.33
N ARG A 51 5.51 2.64 -6.49
CA ARG A 51 6.07 3.83 -7.16
C ARG A 51 4.99 4.76 -7.69
N GLU A 52 3.96 4.20 -8.32
CA GLU A 52 2.79 4.97 -8.76
C GLU A 52 2.13 5.66 -7.56
N LEU A 53 1.88 4.91 -6.48
CA LEU A 53 1.33 5.45 -5.23
C LEU A 53 2.20 6.58 -4.66
N SER A 54 3.52 6.40 -4.57
CA SER A 54 4.44 7.44 -4.08
C SER A 54 4.32 8.72 -4.91
N THR A 55 4.32 8.56 -6.23
CA THR A 55 4.25 9.68 -7.18
C THR A 55 2.93 10.45 -7.03
N ASP A 56 1.80 9.74 -6.96
CA ASP A 56 0.49 10.36 -6.81
C ASP A 56 0.37 11.10 -5.46
N LEU A 57 0.83 10.48 -4.37
CA LEU A 57 0.78 11.08 -3.04
C LEU A 57 1.66 12.34 -2.92
N GLU A 58 2.85 12.32 -3.52
CA GLU A 58 3.72 13.49 -3.60
C GLU A 58 3.08 14.62 -4.42
N GLN A 59 2.39 14.29 -5.51
CA GLN A 59 1.66 15.27 -6.32
C GLN A 59 0.46 15.86 -5.56
N PHE A 60 -0.29 15.06 -4.81
CA PHE A 60 -1.38 15.57 -3.96
C PHE A 60 -0.86 16.48 -2.86
N ALA A 61 0.25 16.09 -2.21
CA ALA A 61 0.89 16.91 -1.21
C ALA A 61 1.44 18.22 -1.78
N ALA A 62 1.97 18.19 -3.01
CA ALA A 62 2.47 19.37 -3.71
C ALA A 62 1.35 20.29 -4.22
N HIS A 63 0.16 19.77 -4.51
CA HIS A 63 -0.98 20.58 -4.95
C HIS A 63 -1.58 21.41 -3.81
N ASP A 64 -1.40 20.99 -2.56
CA ASP A 64 -1.86 21.70 -1.39
C ASP A 64 -0.88 22.82 -0.99
N THR A 65 -1.20 24.05 -1.41
CA THR A 65 -0.35 25.25 -1.18
C THR A 65 -0.07 25.53 0.30
N GLY A 66 -0.87 24.97 1.22
CA GLY A 66 -0.71 25.11 2.67
C GLY A 66 0.34 24.20 3.31
N ARG A 67 0.87 23.19 2.60
CA ARG A 67 1.84 22.21 3.15
C ARG A 67 3.29 22.39 2.68
N HIS A 68 3.55 23.44 1.90
CA HIS A 68 4.91 23.83 1.47
C HIS A 68 5.67 24.69 2.50
N SER A 69 5.03 25.05 3.61
CA SER A 69 5.51 26.08 4.54
C SER A 69 5.68 25.56 5.97
N SER A 70 6.48 24.52 6.14
CA SER A 70 7.07 24.21 7.46
C SER A 70 8.55 23.84 7.31
N GLN A 71 9.38 24.90 7.37
CA GLN A 71 10.79 24.93 7.78
C GLN A 71 11.72 23.79 7.32
N GLY A 72 12.52 24.09 6.29
CA GLY A 72 13.85 23.50 6.10
C GLY A 72 13.95 22.28 5.18
N SER A 73 14.14 22.52 3.88
CA SER A 73 14.79 21.60 2.92
C SER A 73 14.24 20.17 2.74
N ALA A 74 13.06 19.83 3.26
CA ALA A 74 12.35 18.59 2.96
C ALA A 74 11.03 18.96 2.24
N GLY A 75 10.70 18.25 1.16
CA GLY A 75 9.52 18.51 0.32
C GLY A 75 8.18 18.44 1.06
N PRO A 76 7.05 18.67 0.36
CA PRO A 76 5.72 18.67 0.97
C PRO A 76 5.45 17.32 1.69
N THR A 77 4.94 17.41 2.92
CA THR A 77 4.69 16.22 3.75
C THR A 77 3.40 15.53 3.33
N VAL A 78 3.49 14.24 2.99
CA VAL A 78 2.34 13.38 2.68
C VAL A 78 1.56 13.07 3.96
N THR A 79 0.23 13.19 3.89
CA THR A 79 -0.71 13.05 5.02
C THR A 79 -1.81 12.01 4.73
N ALA A 80 -2.60 11.68 5.75
CA ALA A 80 -3.78 10.82 5.60
C ALA A 80 -4.83 11.41 4.63
N ALA A 81 -4.85 12.73 4.41
CA ALA A 81 -5.74 13.35 3.43
C ALA A 81 -5.36 12.98 1.98
N ASP A 82 -4.07 12.88 1.68
CA ASP A 82 -3.60 12.46 0.35
C ASP A 82 -3.95 10.98 0.09
N LEU A 83 -3.78 10.14 1.11
CA LEU A 83 -4.16 8.72 1.02
C LEU A 83 -5.67 8.55 0.83
N ARG A 84 -6.50 9.37 1.48
CA ARG A 84 -7.95 9.43 1.22
C ARG A 84 -8.28 9.83 -0.21
N LEU A 85 -7.58 10.83 -0.73
CA LEU A 85 -7.78 11.31 -2.10
C LEU A 85 -7.39 10.24 -3.13
N TRP A 86 -6.31 9.51 -2.89
CA TRP A 86 -5.89 8.37 -3.71
C TRP A 86 -6.93 7.25 -3.69
N LEU A 87 -7.47 6.95 -2.52
CA LEU A 87 -8.49 5.91 -2.31
C LEU A 87 -9.93 6.37 -2.59
N ARG A 88 -10.16 7.52 -3.23
CA ARG A 88 -11.52 8.09 -3.43
C ARG A 88 -12.51 7.17 -4.13
N HIS A 89 -12.01 6.25 -4.95
CA HIS A 89 -12.82 5.27 -5.69
C HIS A 89 -13.01 3.94 -4.93
N SER A 90 -12.43 3.81 -3.73
CA SER A 90 -12.47 2.61 -2.92
C SER A 90 -12.89 2.92 -1.46
N PRO A 91 -14.17 3.30 -1.22
CA PRO A 91 -14.66 3.63 0.12
C PRO A 91 -14.43 2.51 1.15
N GLU A 92 -14.51 1.25 0.72
CA GLU A 92 -14.25 0.10 1.58
C GLU A 92 -12.80 0.06 2.07
N LEU A 93 -11.83 0.38 1.20
CA LEU A 93 -10.43 0.45 1.62
C LEU A 93 -10.18 1.62 2.57
N GLN A 94 -10.84 2.76 2.36
CA GLN A 94 -10.75 3.88 3.29
C GLN A 94 -11.28 3.51 4.69
N ARG A 95 -12.40 2.78 4.78
CA ARG A 95 -12.94 2.28 6.05
C ARG A 95 -11.97 1.32 6.74
N ARG A 96 -11.45 0.33 6.01
CA ARG A 96 -10.50 -0.65 6.56
C ARG A 96 -9.21 -0.02 7.08
N LEU A 97 -8.82 1.13 6.53
CA LEU A 97 -7.65 1.91 6.94
C LEU A 97 -7.96 2.98 8.00
N GLY A 98 -9.21 3.07 8.50
CA GLY A 98 -9.61 4.06 9.51
C GLY A 98 -9.57 5.50 8.99
N LEU A 99 -9.68 5.69 7.67
CA LEU A 99 -9.61 7.01 7.04
C LEU A 99 -10.97 7.71 6.95
N VAL A 100 -12.06 6.99 7.19
CA VAL A 100 -13.40 7.58 7.27
C VAL A 100 -13.80 7.64 8.74
N GLU A 101 -14.13 8.83 9.25
CA GLU A 101 -14.85 8.96 10.50
C GLU A 101 -16.23 8.34 10.30
N THR A 102 -16.45 7.16 10.89
CA THR A 102 -17.81 6.71 11.12
C THR A 102 -18.41 7.72 12.08
N ALA A 103 -19.31 8.57 11.60
CA ALA A 103 -20.14 9.37 12.48
C ALA A 103 -20.75 8.43 13.52
N SER A 104 -20.30 8.52 14.76
CA SER A 104 -20.96 7.88 15.89
C SER A 104 -22.36 8.47 15.94
N LEU A 105 -23.35 7.67 15.54
CA LEU A 105 -24.75 7.96 15.83
C LEU A 105 -24.94 7.63 17.31
N ASP A 106 -24.75 8.64 18.16
CA ASP A 106 -25.32 8.69 19.52
C ASP A 106 -26.84 8.93 19.45
#